data_AF-A0A343JED0-F1
#
_entry.id   AF-A0A343JED0-F1
#
_cell.length_a   1.000
_cell.length_b   1.000
_cell.length_c   1.000
_cell.angle_alpha   90.00
_cell.angle_beta   90.00
_cell.angle_gamma   90.00
#
_symmetry.space_group_name_H-M   'P 1'
#
loop_
_entity.id
_entity.type
_entity.pdbx_description
1 polymer ?
#
loop_
_entity_poly.entity_id
_entity_poly.type
_entity_poly.pdbx_seq_one_letter_code
_entity_poly.pdbx_strand_id
1 'polypeptide(L)' 'MKIIEKKRNIEAEAKIIDANDARIYLVYMNKFEGSDFEIIGISAEGKELTKIDDNISPYYAEQKAFKAYE' A
#
# COMPACT_ATOMS: atom_id res chain seq x y z
N MET A 1 -4.46 2.04 -6.64
CA MET A 1 -3.32 2.08 -5.71
C MET A 1 -2.45 0.87 -6.01
N LYS A 2 -1.17 1.08 -6.27
CA LYS A 2 -0.20 0.04 -6.61
C LYS A 2 0.88 -0.01 -5.54
N ILE A 3 1.35 -1.19 -5.19
CA ILE A 3 2.43 -1.41 -4.22
C ILE A 3 3.52 -2.24 -4.86
N ILE A 4 4.77 -1.83 -4.66
CA ILE A 4 5.95 -2.46 -5.23
C ILE A 4 6.89 -2.82 -4.09
N GLU A 5 7.21 -4.11 -3.92
CA GLU A 5 8.28 -4.56 -3.03
C GLU A 5 9.63 -4.28 -3.71
N LYS A 6 10.46 -3.40 -3.15
CA LYS A 6 11.71 -2.97 -3.79
C LYS A 6 12.74 -4.10 -3.94
N LYS A 7 12.81 -5.01 -2.97
CA LYS A 7 13.82 -6.08 -2.95
C LYS A 7 13.73 -7.02 -4.16
N ARG A 8 12.51 -7.41 -4.53
CA ARG A 8 12.24 -8.37 -5.62
C ARG A 8 11.49 -7.75 -6.80
N ASN A 9 11.18 -6.47 -6.73
CA ASN A 9 10.40 -5.72 -7.71
C ASN A 9 9.04 -6.39 -8.04
N ILE A 10 8.38 -6.92 -7.00
CA ILE A 10 7.07 -7.57 -7.12
C ILE A 10 5.99 -6.54 -6.90
N GLU A 11 4.96 -6.58 -7.74
CA GLU A 11 3.87 -5.60 -7.72
C GLU A 11 2.57 -6.22 -7.22
N ALA A 12 1.75 -5.39 -6.56
CA ALA A 12 0.38 -5.69 -6.18
C ALA A 12 -0.54 -4.50 -6.38
N GLU A 13 -1.79 -4.80 -6.66
CA GLU A 13 -2.86 -3.82 -6.58
C GLU A 13 -3.60 -3.98 -5.25
N ALA A 14 -3.92 -2.85 -4.62
CA ALA A 14 -4.77 -2.86 -3.44
C ALA A 14 -6.23 -3.06 -3.84
N LYS A 15 -6.95 -3.90 -3.11
CA LYS A 15 -8.41 -3.94 -3.18
C LYS A 15 -8.96 -2.67 -2.54
N ILE A 16 -9.80 -1.95 -3.27
CA ILE A 16 -10.46 -0.75 -2.77
C ILE A 16 -11.77 -1.17 -2.11
N ILE A 17 -11.99 -0.70 -0.89
CA ILE A 17 -13.25 -0.83 -0.16
C ILE A 17 -13.72 0.58 0.16
N ASP A 18 -14.78 1.01 -0.49
CA ASP A 18 -15.44 2.27 -0.20
C ASP A 18 -16.39 2.09 1.00
N ALA A 19 -16.20 2.89 2.04
CA ALA A 19 -16.98 2.87 3.26
C ALA A 19 -17.45 4.30 3.55
N ASN A 20 -18.57 4.72 2.96
CA ASN A 20 -19.20 6.04 3.10
C ASN A 20 -18.24 7.24 2.99
N ASP A 21 -17.60 7.63 4.09
CA ASP A 21 -16.68 8.74 4.27
C ASP A 21 -15.19 8.34 4.18
N ALA A 22 -14.89 7.04 4.21
CA ALA A 22 -13.54 6.51 4.13
C ALA A 22 -13.35 5.59 2.91
N ARG A 23 -12.10 5.56 2.41
CA ARG A 23 -11.65 4.58 1.42
C ARG A 23 -10.52 3.77 1.99
N ILE A 24 -10.73 2.46 2.09
CA ILE A 24 -9.76 1.51 2.62
C ILE A 24 -9.07 0.82 1.45
N TYR A 25 -7.74 0.78 1.48
CA TYR A 25 -6.92 0.07 0.52
C TYR A 25 -6.34 -1.17 1.18
N LEU A 26 -6.87 -2.35 0.84
CA LEU A 26 -6.49 -3.63 1.44
C LEU A 26 -5.50 -4.36 0.54
N VAL A 27 -4.39 -4.81 1.11
CA VAL A 27 -3.32 -5.49 0.39
C VAL A 27 -2.91 -6.72 1.18
N TYR A 28 -2.93 -7.88 0.51
CA TYR A 28 -2.43 -9.10 1.11
C TYR A 28 -0.92 -9.19 0.95
N MET A 29 -0.23 -9.26 2.09
CA MET A 29 1.23 -9.26 2.14
C MET A 29 1.87 -10.63 1.94
N ASN A 30 1.06 -11.69 1.81
CA ASN A 30 1.50 -13.09 1.73
C ASN A 30 2.47 -13.40 0.58
N LYS A 31 2.46 -12.60 -0.48
CA LYS A 31 3.39 -12.74 -1.61
C LYS A 31 4.70 -11.95 -1.44
N PHE A 32 4.77 -11.08 -0.43
CA PHE A 32 5.92 -10.23 -0.19
C PHE A 32 6.83 -10.81 0.91
N GLU A 33 8.14 -10.63 0.74
CA GLU A 33 9.17 -11.09 1.67
C GLU A 33 10.11 -9.95 2.07
N GLY A 34 10.10 -8.85 1.31
CA GLY A 34 10.82 -7.63 1.63
C GLY A 34 10.07 -6.79 2.66
N SER A 35 10.79 -5.83 3.23
CA SER A 35 10.23 -4.81 4.11
C SER A 35 10.12 -3.44 3.46
N ASP A 36 10.84 -3.18 2.37
CA ASP A 36 10.83 -1.89 1.69
C ASP A 36 9.84 -1.88 0.54
N PHE A 37 8.89 -0.94 0.60
CA PHE A 37 7.79 -0.83 -0.34
C PHE A 37 7.70 0.57 -0.91
N GLU A 38 7.22 0.64 -2.16
CA GLU A 38 6.80 1.86 -2.82
C GLU A 38 5.30 1.77 -3.07
N ILE A 39 4.55 2.74 -2.54
CA ILE A 39 3.09 2.83 -2.62
C ILE A 39 2.73 3.98 -3.54
N ILE A 40 2.07 3.66 -4.66
CA ILE A 40 1.77 4.60 -5.74
C ILE A 40 0.25 4.78 -5.84
N GLY A 41 -0.21 6.00 -5.59
CA GLY A 41 -1.58 6.42 -5.87
C GLY A 41 -1.72 6.79 -7.34
N ILE A 42 -2.72 6.22 -8.02
CA ILE A 42 -2.96 6.40 -9.45
C ILE A 42 -4.35 7.04 -9.62
N SER A 43 -4.46 8.04 -10.49
CA SER A 43 -5.73 8.68 -10.86
C SER A 43 -6.62 7.73 -11.69
N ALA A 44 -7.88 8.11 -11.88
CA ALA A 44 -8.77 7.39 -12.79
C ALA A 44 -8.24 7.33 -14.24
N GLU A 45 -7.36 8.26 -14.63
CA GLU A 45 -6.75 8.35 -15.95
C GLU A 45 -5.42 7.59 -16.05
N GLY A 46 -5.02 6.85 -15.00
CA GLY A 46 -3.77 6.09 -15.00
C GLY A 46 -2.53 6.92 -14.66
N LYS A 47 -2.67 8.19 -14.29
CA LYS A 47 -1.55 9.06 -13.92
C LYS A 47 -1.15 8.86 -12.46
N GLU A 48 0.14 8.78 -12.18
CA GLU A 48 0.64 8.82 -10.80
C GLU A 48 0.30 10.15 -10.12
N LEU A 49 -0.38 10.06 -8.98
CA LEU A 49 -0.79 11.21 -8.16
C LEU A 49 0.10 11.37 -6.93
N THR A 50 0.54 10.25 -6.35
CA THR A 50 1.40 10.25 -5.17
C THR A 50 2.26 9.00 -5.17
N LYS A 51 3.42 9.11 -4.55
CA LYS A 51 4.38 8.04 -4.37
C LYS A 51 4.95 8.15 -2.96
N ILE A 52 4.86 7.07 -2.22
CA ILE A 52 5.32 6.96 -0.83
C ILE A 52 6.28 5.79 -0.74
N ASP A 53 7.47 6.05 -0.23
CA ASP A 53 8.41 5.00 0.14
C ASP A 53 8.25 4.70 1.63
N ASP A 54 7.96 3.45 1.99
CA ASP A 54 7.81 3.05 3.39
C ASP A 54 8.47 1.70 3.65
N ASN A 55 8.94 1.52 4.89
CA ASN A 55 9.42 0.24 5.38
C ASN A 55 8.34 -0.39 6.28
N ILE A 56 7.71 -1.44 5.75
CA ILE A 56 6.71 -2.27 6.41
C ILE A 56 7.39 -3.59 6.77
N SER A 57 8.29 -3.55 7.75
CA SER A 57 8.91 -4.77 8.26
C SER A 57 7.86 -5.67 8.95
N PRO A 58 7.76 -6.97 8.60
CA PRO A 58 6.73 -7.87 9.13
C PRO A 58 6.71 -8.00 10.66
N TYR A 59 7.85 -7.72 11.33
CA TYR A 59 7.93 -7.69 12.79
C TYR A 59 7.00 -6.65 13.44
N TYR A 60 6.51 -5.67 12.66
CA TYR A 60 5.61 -4.59 13.09
C TYR A 60 4.24 -4.59 12.38
N ALA A 61 4.02 -5.48 11.41
CA ALA A 61 2.79 -5.49 10.62
C ALA A 61 1.54 -5.87 11.43
N GLU A 62 1.70 -6.58 12.55
CA GLU A 62 0.61 -6.86 13.50
C GLU A 62 0.24 -5.64 14.38
N GLN A 63 0.97 -4.51 14.31
CA GLN A 63 0.76 -3.35 15.21
C GLN A 63 0.70 -1.97 14.55
N LYS A 64 0.91 -1.82 13.23
CA LYS A 64 0.73 -0.52 12.58
C LYS A 64 -0.74 -0.29 12.21
N ALA A 65 -1.54 0.15 13.19
CA ALA A 65 -2.78 0.86 12.88
C ALA A 65 -2.39 2.14 12.12
N PHE A 66 -2.70 2.20 10.82
CA PHE A 66 -2.55 3.44 10.06
C PHE A 66 -3.60 4.44 10.57
N LYS A 67 -3.18 5.42 11.38
CA LYS A 67 -3.96 6.64 11.61
C LYS A 67 -3.92 7.48 10.35
N ALA A 68 -5.03 7.52 9.61
CA ALA A 68 -5.33 8.64 8.73
C ALA A 68 -5.87 9.77 9.64
N TYR A 69 -5.24 10.95 9.59
CA TYR A 69 -5.76 12.15 10.27
C TYR A 69 -6.81 12.82 9.38
N GLU A 70 -7.89 13.30 10.01
CA GLU A 70 -8.91 14.20 9.43
C GLU A 70 -8.34 15.57 9.04
#